data_AF-A0A4S0IAT0-F1
#
_entry.id   AF-A0A4S0IAT0-F1
#
_cell.length_a   1.000
_cell.length_b   1.000
_cell.length_c   1.000
_cell.angle_alpha   90.00
_cell.angle_beta   90.00
_cell.angle_gamma   90.00
#
_symmetry.space_group_name_H-M   'P 1'
#
loop_
_entity.id
_entity.type
_entity.pdbx_description
1 polymer ?
#
loop_
_entity_poly.entity_id
_entity_poly.type
_entity_poly.pdbx_seq_one_letter_code
_entity_poly.pdbx_strand_id
1 'polypeptide(L)'
;GPARIDEHIAGLGVRPALIDDIDKTAIDEPGLFHLINAVRGAGSTLLLTARRFPSAWRVALPDLVSRLKAAATVEIHEPDDLLLAGVITKLFADRQVE
;
A
#
# COMPACT_ATOMS: atom_id res chain seq x y z
N GLY A 1 7.86 -3.83 18.19
CA GLY A 1 8.74 -3.58 17.03
C GLY A 1 7.87 -3.50 15.78
N PRO A 2 8.39 -3.00 14.64
CA PRO A 2 7.64 -3.10 13.39
C PRO A 2 7.29 -4.57 13.12
N ALA A 3 6.09 -4.83 12.59
CA ALA A 3 5.71 -6.17 12.15
C ALA A 3 6.67 -6.61 11.04
N ARG A 4 7.22 -7.83 11.14
CA ARG A 4 8.16 -8.33 10.15
C ARG A 4 7.38 -8.86 8.95
N ILE A 5 7.57 -8.25 7.78
CA ILE A 5 6.82 -8.59 6.57
C ILE A 5 7.09 -10.04 6.19
N ASP A 6 8.33 -10.52 6.35
CA ASP A 6 8.75 -11.87 6.00
C ASP A 6 7.95 -12.99 6.68
N GLU A 7 7.44 -12.75 7.89
CA GLU A 7 6.63 -13.73 8.62
C GLU A 7 5.28 -14.01 7.93
N HIS A 8 4.82 -13.08 7.10
CA HIS A 8 3.53 -13.16 6.40
C HIS A 8 3.67 -13.57 4.92
N ILE A 9 4.90 -13.66 4.39
CA ILE A 9 5.14 -14.06 2.99
C ILE A 9 4.98 -15.58 2.80
N ALA A 10 5.25 -16.36 3.86
CA ALA A 10 5.19 -17.82 3.81
C ALA A 10 3.77 -18.29 3.45
N GLY A 11 3.60 -18.76 2.21
CA GLY A 11 2.33 -19.26 1.68
C GLY A 11 1.58 -18.31 0.75
N LEU A 12 2.14 -17.14 0.40
CA LEU A 12 1.51 -16.22 -0.56
C LEU A 12 1.26 -16.92 -1.92
N GLY A 13 2.26 -17.66 -2.42
CA GLY A 13 2.18 -18.34 -3.71
C GLY A 13 1.91 -17.34 -4.85
N VAL A 14 0.88 -17.59 -5.64
CA VAL A 14 0.44 -16.71 -6.74
C VAL A 14 -0.60 -15.67 -6.33
N ARG A 15 -0.97 -15.61 -5.04
CA ARG A 15 -2.03 -14.71 -4.58
C ARG A 15 -1.56 -13.26 -4.56
N PRO A 16 -2.42 -12.29 -4.94
CA PRO A 16 -2.14 -10.88 -4.75
C PRO A 16 -1.88 -10.52 -3.28
N ALA A 17 -1.06 -9.51 -3.05
CA ALA A 17 -0.78 -8.98 -1.73
C ALA A 17 -1.21 -7.51 -1.62
N LEU A 18 -1.68 -7.13 -0.43
CA LEU A 18 -1.95 -5.76 -0.04
C LEU A 18 -1.21 -5.48 1.28
N ILE A 19 -0.46 -4.38 1.32
CA ILE A 19 -0.07 -3.77 2.60
C ILE A 19 -0.78 -2.43 2.73
N ASP A 20 -1.60 -2.33 3.76
CA ASP A 20 -2.32 -1.11 4.08
C ASP A 20 -1.49 -0.21 5.00
N ASP A 21 -1.48 1.09 4.74
CA ASP A 21 -0.74 2.13 5.48
C ASP A 21 0.74 1.76 5.72
N ILE A 22 1.46 1.36 4.66
CA ILE A 22 2.87 0.88 4.75
C ILE A 22 3.79 1.89 5.46
N ASP A 23 3.50 3.18 5.34
CA ASP A 23 4.30 4.25 5.91
C ASP A 23 3.87 4.67 7.33
N LYS A 24 2.97 3.94 7.98
CA LYS A 24 2.54 4.24 9.36
C LYS A 24 3.63 4.00 10.40
N THR A 25 4.54 3.06 10.14
CA THR A 25 5.70 2.74 10.98
C THR A 25 6.99 2.77 10.15
N ALA A 26 8.13 2.53 10.79
CA ALA A 26 9.37 2.30 10.07
C ALA A 26 9.21 1.10 9.11
N ILE A 27 9.73 1.26 7.89
CA ILE A 27 9.66 0.23 6.84
C ILE A 27 10.60 -0.92 7.19
N ASP A 28 10.08 -2.15 7.18
CA ASP A 28 10.88 -3.36 7.14
C ASP A 28 11.46 -3.53 5.73
N GLU A 29 12.58 -2.85 5.45
CA GLU A 29 13.16 -2.78 4.11
C GLU A 29 13.53 -4.16 3.53
N PRO A 30 14.20 -5.07 4.27
CA PRO A 30 14.46 -6.42 3.76
C PRO A 30 13.17 -7.18 3.46
N GLY A 31 12.19 -7.12 4.37
CA GLY A 31 10.93 -7.85 4.19
C GLY A 31 10.11 -7.33 3.01
N LEU A 32 10.04 -6.01 2.82
CA LEU A 32 9.37 -5.41 1.67
C LEU A 32 10.08 -5.78 0.36
N PHE A 33 11.41 -5.79 0.36
CA PHE A 33 12.19 -6.21 -0.79
C PHE A 33 11.91 -7.67 -1.19
N HIS A 34 11.89 -8.57 -0.21
CA HIS A 34 11.56 -9.98 -0.43
C HIS A 34 10.12 -10.16 -0.93
N LEU A 35 9.15 -9.44 -0.38
CA LEU A 35 7.76 -9.48 -0.83
C LEU A 35 7.62 -9.04 -2.29
N ILE A 36 8.22 -7.90 -2.68
CA ILE A 36 8.16 -7.40 -4.06
C ILE A 36 8.74 -8.44 -5.03
N ASN A 37 9.85 -9.08 -4.66
CA ASN A 37 10.47 -10.11 -5.50
C ASN A 37 9.62 -11.38 -5.56
N ALA A 38 9.03 -11.82 -4.45
CA ALA A 38 8.18 -13.01 -4.40
C ALA A 38 6.92 -12.83 -5.27
N VAL A 39 6.21 -11.70 -5.12
CA VAL A 39 5.02 -11.37 -5.92
C VAL A 39 5.38 -11.31 -7.41
N ARG A 40 6.47 -10.62 -7.76
CA ARG A 40 6.92 -10.50 -9.15
C ARG A 40 7.31 -11.86 -9.74
N GLY A 41 8.07 -12.66 -8.99
CA GLY A 41 8.50 -13.99 -9.43
C GLY A 41 7.35 -14.96 -9.63
N ALA A 42 6.27 -14.80 -8.86
CA ALA A 42 5.04 -15.58 -9.01
C ALA A 42 4.09 -15.03 -10.10
N GLY A 43 4.44 -13.93 -10.78
CA GLY A 43 3.56 -13.29 -11.77
C GLY A 43 2.29 -12.69 -11.17
N SER A 44 2.30 -12.36 -9.87
CA SER A 44 1.16 -11.82 -9.14
C SER A 44 1.25 -10.28 -8.98
N THR A 45 0.32 -9.69 -8.24
CA THR A 45 0.23 -8.23 -8.02
C THR A 45 0.39 -7.85 -6.56
N LEU A 46 0.99 -6.67 -6.34
CA LEU A 46 1.16 -6.05 -5.02
C LEU A 46 0.53 -4.66 -5.06
N LEU A 47 -0.34 -4.38 -4.09
CA LEU A 47 -0.84 -3.04 -3.81
C LEU A 47 -0.27 -2.57 -2.47
N LEU A 48 0.22 -1.34 -2.44
CA LEU A 48 0.66 -0.65 -1.23
C LEU A 48 -0.18 0.62 -1.10
N THR A 49 -0.76 0.87 0.06
CA THR A 49 -1.36 2.17 0.38
C THR A 49 -0.44 2.91 1.33
N ALA A 50 -0.38 4.23 1.20
CA ALA A 50 0.46 5.09 2.02
C ALA A 50 -0.15 6.48 2.10
N ARG A 51 0.17 7.20 3.17
CA ARG A 51 -0.17 8.63 3.30
C ARG A 51 0.87 9.54 2.67
N ARG A 52 2.11 9.06 2.53
CA ARG A 52 3.22 9.80 1.93
C ARG A 52 3.78 9.04 0.73
N PHE A 53 4.29 9.79 -0.25
CA PHE A 53 4.98 9.22 -1.40
C PHE A 53 6.18 8.35 -1.00
N PRO A 54 6.53 7.30 -1.77
CA PRO A 54 7.69 6.45 -1.49
C PRO A 54 9.02 7.18 -1.29
N SER A 55 9.21 8.32 -1.95
CA SER A 55 10.40 9.19 -1.78
C SER A 55 10.56 9.72 -0.35
N ALA A 56 9.49 9.82 0.43
CA ALA A 56 9.49 10.31 1.80
C ALA A 56 9.70 9.21 2.86
N TRP A 57 9.75 7.93 2.47
CA TRP A 57 9.83 6.79 3.42
C TRP A 57 11.23 6.61 4.03
N ARG A 58 12.24 7.35 3.54
CA ARG A 58 13.64 7.30 4.02
C ARG A 58 14.29 5.90 3.93
N VAL A 59 13.87 5.11 2.94
CA VAL A 59 14.46 3.79 2.63
C VAL A 59 15.92 3.94 2.21
N ALA A 60 16.82 3.15 2.80
CA ALA A 60 18.25 3.19 2.53
C ALA A 60 18.72 2.08 1.56
N LEU A 61 18.02 0.96 1.49
CA LEU A 61 18.38 -0.20 0.68
C LEU A 61 18.28 0.12 -0.82
N PRO A 62 19.41 0.20 -1.56
CA PRO A 62 19.41 0.71 -2.93
C PRO A 62 18.49 -0.06 -3.89
N ASP A 63 18.45 -1.39 -3.76
CA ASP A 63 17.63 -2.25 -4.61
C ASP A 63 16.12 -2.07 -4.37
N LEU A 64 15.73 -1.75 -3.13
CA LEU A 64 14.35 -1.41 -2.79
C LEU A 64 13.99 -0.02 -3.30
N VAL A 65 14.89 0.96 -3.15
CA VAL A 65 14.70 2.31 -3.71
C VAL A 65 14.45 2.25 -5.22
N SER A 66 15.22 1.45 -5.95
CA SER A 66 15.04 1.27 -7.40
C SER A 66 13.67 0.67 -7.73
N ARG A 67 13.23 -0.34 -6.98
CA ARG A 67 11.91 -0.97 -7.16
C ARG A 67 10.75 -0.01 -6.87
N LEU A 68 10.84 0.78 -5.79
CA LEU A 68 9.81 1.76 -5.44
C LEU A 68 9.71 2.87 -6.48
N LYS A 69 10.83 3.31 -7.08
CA LYS A 69 10.83 4.29 -8.18
C LYS A 69 10.19 3.75 -9.46
N ALA A 70 10.31 2.45 -9.73
CA ALA A 70 9.72 1.81 -10.89
C ALA A 70 8.25 1.42 -10.69
N ALA A 71 7.73 1.45 -9.46
CA ALA A 71 6.36 1.10 -9.16
C ALA A 71 5.39 2.20 -9.65
N ALA A 72 4.26 1.77 -10.22
CA ALA A 72 3.19 2.69 -10.57
C ALA A 72 2.66 3.35 -9.28
N THR A 73 2.62 4.68 -9.26
CA THR A 73 2.14 5.47 -8.12
C THR A 73 0.90 6.24 -8.55
N VAL A 74 -0.19 6.08 -7.81
CA VAL A 74 -1.45 6.80 -8.02
C VAL A 74 -1.71 7.64 -6.79
N GLU A 75 -1.91 8.94 -6.99
CA GLU A 75 -2.30 9.86 -5.93
C GLU A 75 -3.83 9.94 -5.87
N ILE A 76 -4.37 9.89 -4.65
CA ILE A 76 -5.79 10.17 -4.39
C ILE A 76 -5.84 11.59 -3.83
N HIS A 77 -6.39 12.52 -4.63
CA HIS A 77 -6.58 13.90 -4.21
C HIS A 77 -7.75 14.02 -3.24
N GLU A 78 -7.79 15.15 -2.53
CA GLU A 78 -8.96 15.51 -1.73
C GLU A 78 -10.21 15.53 -2.62
N PRO A 79 -11.36 15.05 -2.09
CA PRO A 79 -12.60 15.09 -2.84
C PRO A 79 -13.04 16.54 -3.05
N ASP A 80 -13.62 16.84 -4.22
CA ASP A 80 -14.33 18.10 -4.40
C ASP A 80 -15.65 18.13 -3.60
N ASP A 81 -16.24 19.31 -3.47
CA ASP A 81 -17.47 19.52 -2.69
C ASP A 81 -18.64 18.65 -3.17
N LEU A 82 -18.70 18.37 -4.49
CA LEU A 82 -19.77 17.57 -5.08
C LEU A 82 -19.62 16.09 -4.70
N LEU A 83 -18.41 15.55 -4.81
CA LEU A 83 -18.08 14.20 -4.39
C LEU A 83 -18.29 14.05 -2.88
N LEU A 84 -17.90 15.05 -2.09
CA LEU A 84 -18.11 15.06 -0.65
C LEU A 84 -19.61 14.99 -0.30
N ALA A 85 -20.43 15.84 -0.91
CA ALA A 85 -21.89 15.82 -0.72
C ALA A 85 -22.50 14.47 -1.11
N GLY A 86 -22.04 13.88 -2.23
CA GLY A 86 -22.44 12.55 -2.67
C GLY A 86 -22.07 11.45 -1.69
N VAL A 87 -20.84 11.46 -1.17
CA VAL A 87 -20.36 10.49 -0.16
C VAL A 87 -21.17 10.62 1.13
N ILE A 88 -21.44 11.84 1.61
CA ILE A 88 -22.25 12.08 2.81
C ILE A 88 -23.67 11.52 2.62
N THR A 89 -24.31 11.85 1.49
CA THR A 89 -25.66 11.38 1.17
C THR A 89 -25.70 9.84 1.13
N LYS A 90 -24.70 9.21 0.50
CA LYS A 90 -24.57 7.75 0.44
C LYS A 90 -24.38 7.15 1.84
N LEU A 91 -23.57 7.76 2.70
CA LEU A 91 -23.35 7.29 4.08
C LEU A 91 -24.61 7.40 4.96
N PHE A 92 -25.47 8.41 4.76
CA PHE A 92 -26.77 8.50 5.43
C PHE A 92 -27.73 7.42 4.95
N ALA A 93 -27.83 7.23 3.63
CA ALA A 93 -28.64 6.17 3.03
C ALA A 93 -28.21 4.76 3.49
N ASP A 94 -26.90 4.49 3.54
CA ASP A 94 -26.34 3.22 4.02
C ASP A 94 -26.66 2.96 5.51
N ARG A 95 -27.00 4.01 6.29
CA ARG A 95 -27.29 3.93 7.73
C ARG A 95 -28.77 4.03 8.09
N GLN A 96 -29.68 4.12 7.12
CA GLN A 96 -31.13 4.32 7.31
C GLN A 96 -31.50 5.52 8.20
N VAL A 97 -30.66 6.55 8.22
CA VAL A 97 -30.97 7.82 8.89
C VAL A 97 -31.27 8.81 7.77
N GLU A 98 -32.54 9.17 7.62
CA GLU A 98 -32.98 10.30 6.79
C GLU A 98 -32.82 11.64 7.53
#